data_AF-A0A6I2KU92-F1
#
_entry.id   AF-A0A6I2KU92-F1
#
_cell.length_a   1.000
_cell.length_b   1.000
_cell.length_c   1.000
_cell.angle_alpha   90.00
_cell.angle_beta   90.00
_cell.angle_gamma   90.00
#
_symmetry.space_group_name_H-M   'P 1'
#
loop_
_entity.id
_entity.type
_entity.pdbx_description
1 polymer ?
#
loop_
_entity_poly.entity_id
_entity_poly.type
_entity_poly.pdbx_seq_one_letter_code
_entity_poly.pdbx_strand_id
1 'polypeptide(L)'
;MKPRNAPQIIPKIILVIGAALLVGCAGTRAPVTQQVDVPVAVSCVKSDKVPAKPVYEFDKLTAESSDGAKVLALANDWPRARKYEGELEAVIAGCK
;
A
#
# COMPACT_ATOMS: atom_id res chain seq x y z
N MET A 1 -0.02 74.91 32.18
CA MET A 1 -0.19 73.75 31.27
C MET A 1 0.89 73.82 30.19
N LYS A 2 1.72 72.79 30.04
CA LYS A 2 2.67 72.64 28.92
C LYS A 2 2.71 71.16 28.54
N PRO A 3 2.46 70.78 27.27
CA PRO A 3 2.24 69.39 26.90
C PRO A 3 3.57 68.63 26.95
N ARG A 4 3.64 67.61 27.81
CA ARG A 4 4.75 66.66 27.84
C ARG A 4 4.60 65.69 26.67
N ASN A 5 5.57 65.72 25.75
CA ASN A 5 6.15 64.53 25.11
C ASN A 5 5.20 63.53 24.40
N ALA A 6 4.04 63.96 23.95
CA ALA A 6 3.14 63.16 23.11
C ALA A 6 3.65 62.84 21.68
N PRO A 7 4.49 63.66 20.99
CA PRO A 7 4.80 63.40 19.57
C PRO A 7 5.84 62.27 19.35
N GLN A 8 6.51 61.79 20.40
CA GLN A 8 7.62 60.83 20.29
C GLN A 8 7.27 59.39 20.71
N ILE A 9 6.07 59.18 21.27
CA ILE A 9 5.63 57.87 21.80
C ILE A 9 4.97 57.05 20.68
N ILE A 10 4.15 57.69 19.84
CA ILE A 10 3.46 57.08 18.70
C ILE A 10 4.44 56.42 17.70
N PRO A 11 5.53 57.08 17.23
CA PRO A 11 6.45 56.43 16.29
C PRO A 11 7.20 55.24 16.90
N LYS A 12 7.48 55.27 18.21
CA LYS A 12 8.13 54.14 18.91
C LYS A 12 7.23 52.93 19.02
N ILE A 13 5.94 53.13 19.31
CA ILE A 13 4.97 52.02 19.42
C ILE A 13 4.77 51.36 18.05
N ILE A 14 4.65 52.13 16.97
CA ILE A 14 4.53 51.59 15.60
C ILE A 14 5.75 50.76 15.22
N LEU A 15 6.96 51.21 15.60
CA LEU A 15 8.21 50.50 15.31
C LEU A 15 8.32 49.19 16.12
N VAL A 16 7.86 49.17 17.37
CA VAL A 16 7.83 47.96 18.20
C VAL A 16 6.79 46.95 17.69
N ILE A 17 5.60 47.41 17.29
CA ILE A 17 4.57 46.54 16.72
C ILE A 17 5.02 45.97 15.37
N GLY A 18 5.62 46.80 14.51
CA GLY A 18 6.19 46.35 13.24
C GLY A 18 7.31 45.31 13.44
N ALA A 19 8.20 45.54 14.40
CA ALA A 19 9.25 44.58 14.75
C ALA A 19 8.68 43.27 15.30
N ALA A 20 7.64 43.32 16.14
CA ALA A 20 6.99 42.14 16.69
C ALA A 20 6.30 41.29 15.61
N LEU A 21 5.67 41.94 14.61
CA LEU A 21 5.03 41.25 13.49
C LEU A 21 6.06 40.56 12.56
N LEU A 22 7.24 41.16 12.36
CA LEU A 22 8.30 40.61 11.51
C LEU A 22 8.99 39.37 12.13
N VAL A 23 9.09 39.30 13.47
CA VAL A 23 9.67 38.13 14.17
C VAL A 23 8.81 36.86 13.97
N GLY A 24 7.49 37.00 13.77
CA GLY A 24 6.60 35.89 13.50
C GLY A 24 6.87 35.18 12.16
N CYS A 25 7.21 35.95 11.11
CA CYS A 25 7.54 35.38 9.80
C CYS A 25 8.95 34.76 9.73
N ALA A 26 9.92 35.27 10.50
CA ALA A 26 11.25 34.69 10.58
C ALA A 26 11.32 33.45 11.52
N GLY A 27 10.31 33.27 12.39
CA GLY A 27 10.27 32.22 13.40
C GLY A 27 9.62 30.91 12.96
N THR A 28 9.10 30.80 11.74
CA THR A 28 8.54 29.54 11.23
C THR A 28 9.65 28.51 11.07
N ARG A 29 9.76 27.59 12.04
CA ARG A 29 10.65 26.42 11.93
C ARG A 29 10.32 25.68 10.65
N ALA A 30 11.35 25.24 9.94
CA ALA A 30 11.19 24.35 8.81
C ALA A 30 10.32 23.16 9.23
N PRO A 31 9.36 22.73 8.40
CA PRO A 31 8.53 21.57 8.70
C PRO A 31 9.43 20.39 9.03
N VAL A 32 9.25 19.84 10.23
CA VAL A 32 9.99 18.67 10.69
C VAL A 32 9.39 17.46 10.00
N THR A 33 10.16 16.85 9.10
CA THR A 33 9.78 15.57 8.52
C THR A 33 10.02 14.49 9.56
N GLN A 34 8.97 13.76 9.92
CA GLN A 34 9.08 12.58 10.77
C GLN A 34 9.01 11.34 9.88
N GLN A 35 10.00 10.47 9.98
CA GLN A 35 9.92 9.14 9.39
C GLN A 35 9.02 8.27 10.26
N VAL A 36 7.97 7.71 9.64
CA VAL A 36 7.02 6.81 10.30
C VAL A 36 7.03 5.50 9.53
N ASP A 37 7.43 4.41 10.20
CA ASP A 37 7.37 3.08 9.62
C ASP A 37 5.93 2.57 9.72
N VAL A 38 5.24 2.56 8.58
CA VAL A 38 3.89 2.05 8.46
C VAL A 38 3.97 0.56 8.11
N PRO A 39 3.41 -0.35 8.93
CA PRO A 39 3.39 -1.76 8.58
C PRO A 39 2.54 -1.98 7.32
N VAL A 40 3.17 -2.52 6.28
CA VAL A 40 2.50 -2.89 5.03
C VAL A 40 2.13 -4.37 5.12
N ALA A 41 0.86 -4.68 4.90
CA ALA A 41 0.42 -6.07 4.80
C ALA A 41 1.13 -6.74 3.61
N VAL A 42 1.88 -7.81 3.88
CA VAL A 42 2.54 -8.62 2.86
C VAL A 42 1.81 -9.93 2.71
N SER A 43 1.76 -10.47 1.48
CA SER A 43 1.25 -11.82 1.26
C SER A 43 2.09 -12.82 2.07
N CYS A 44 1.42 -13.65 2.86
CA CYS A 44 2.05 -14.78 3.50
C CYS A 44 2.51 -15.79 2.45
N VAL A 45 1.63 -16.12 1.49
CA VAL A 45 1.95 -17.04 0.41
C VAL A 45 2.97 -16.39 -0.50
N LYS A 46 4.16 -16.98 -0.54
CA LYS A 46 5.25 -16.54 -1.41
C LYS A 46 5.08 -17.16 -2.79
N SER A 47 5.30 -16.37 -3.83
CA SER A 47 5.12 -16.82 -5.22
C SER A 47 6.02 -18.00 -5.60
N ASP A 48 7.19 -18.15 -4.97
CA ASP A 48 8.09 -19.29 -5.16
C ASP A 48 7.59 -20.59 -4.51
N LYS A 49 6.60 -20.50 -3.62
CA LYS A 49 5.98 -21.66 -2.94
C LYS A 49 4.70 -22.12 -3.61
N VAL A 50 4.15 -21.35 -4.55
CA VAL A 50 2.94 -21.74 -5.26
C VAL A 50 3.31 -22.87 -6.25
N PRO A 51 2.68 -24.05 -6.17
CA PRO A 51 2.95 -25.13 -7.10
C PRO A 51 2.58 -24.73 -8.53
N ALA A 52 3.30 -25.28 -9.51
CA ALA A 52 2.99 -25.03 -10.90
C ALA A 52 1.63 -25.64 -11.28
N LYS A 53 0.76 -24.84 -11.90
CA LYS A 53 -0.54 -25.33 -12.38
C LYS A 53 -0.30 -26.42 -13.44
N PRO A 54 -0.93 -27.60 -13.33
CA PRO A 54 -0.85 -28.62 -14.37
C PRO A 54 -1.40 -28.11 -15.70
N VAL A 55 -0.81 -28.56 -16.80
CA VAL A 55 -1.42 -28.44 -18.12
C VAL A 55 -2.43 -29.57 -18.23
N TYR A 56 -3.72 -29.23 -18.28
CA TYR A 56 -4.78 -30.21 -18.35
C TYR A 56 -5.03 -30.66 -19.79
N GLU A 57 -5.43 -31.91 -19.95
CA GLU A 57 -5.85 -32.46 -21.24
C GLU A 57 -7.19 -31.86 -21.69
N PHE A 58 -8.09 -31.55 -20.75
CA PHE A 58 -9.37 -30.93 -21.08
C PHE A 58 -9.20 -29.52 -21.69
N ASP A 59 -8.13 -28.79 -21.33
CA ASP A 59 -7.82 -27.45 -21.88
C ASP A 59 -7.48 -27.49 -23.38
N LYS A 60 -7.13 -28.68 -23.90
CA LYS A 60 -6.79 -28.89 -25.32
C LYS A 60 -8.00 -29.21 -26.19
N LEU A 61 -9.16 -29.44 -25.56
CA LEU A 61 -10.37 -29.83 -26.27
C LEU A 61 -11.10 -28.63 -26.86
N THR A 62 -11.69 -28.84 -28.03
CA THR A 62 -12.58 -27.87 -28.67
C THR A 62 -14.04 -28.12 -28.26
N ALA A 63 -14.91 -27.14 -28.49
CA ALA A 63 -16.36 -27.30 -28.28
C ALA A 63 -16.93 -28.52 -29.04
N GLU A 64 -16.42 -28.75 -30.25
CA GLU A 64 -16.80 -29.85 -31.16
C GLU A 64 -16.23 -31.22 -30.77
N SER A 65 -15.38 -31.29 -29.74
CA SER A 65 -14.83 -32.57 -29.27
C SER A 65 -15.96 -33.48 -28.76
N SER A 66 -15.85 -34.78 -29.05
CA SER A 66 -16.87 -35.75 -28.63
C SER A 66 -16.97 -35.83 -27.10
N ASP A 67 -18.15 -36.19 -26.61
CA ASP A 67 -18.38 -36.35 -25.17
C ASP A 67 -17.43 -37.39 -24.56
N GLY A 68 -17.14 -38.47 -25.29
CA GLY A 68 -16.17 -39.48 -24.86
C GLY A 68 -14.75 -38.91 -24.68
N ALA A 69 -14.31 -38.03 -25.58
CA ALA A 69 -13.01 -37.38 -25.46
C ALA A 69 -12.96 -36.42 -24.25
N LYS A 70 -14.05 -35.69 -24.00
CA LYS A 70 -14.20 -34.80 -22.83
C LYS A 70 -14.16 -35.58 -21.52
N VAL A 71 -14.90 -36.68 -21.43
CA VAL A 71 -14.94 -37.54 -20.23
C VAL A 71 -13.56 -38.17 -19.97
N LEU A 72 -12.88 -38.66 -21.01
CA LEU A 72 -11.57 -39.28 -20.86
C LEU A 72 -10.49 -38.26 -20.44
N ALA A 73 -10.51 -37.06 -21.02
CA ALA A 73 -9.62 -35.98 -20.61
C ALA A 73 -9.83 -35.62 -19.13
N LEU A 74 -11.09 -35.46 -18.72
CA LEU A 74 -11.44 -35.18 -17.32
C LEU A 74 -10.95 -36.29 -16.37
N ALA A 75 -11.16 -37.56 -16.73
CA ALA A 75 -10.71 -38.69 -15.93
C ALA A 75 -9.18 -38.72 -15.76
N ASN A 76 -8.45 -38.39 -16.82
CA ASN A 76 -6.99 -38.32 -16.80
C ASN A 76 -6.48 -37.13 -15.96
N ASP A 77 -7.19 -36.00 -16.01
CA ASP A 77 -6.82 -34.78 -15.27
C ASP A 77 -7.19 -34.83 -13.79
N TRP A 78 -8.18 -35.63 -13.41
CA TRP A 78 -8.63 -35.80 -12.04
C TRP A 78 -7.50 -36.04 -11.02
N PRO A 79 -6.62 -37.05 -11.17
CA PRO A 79 -5.52 -37.26 -10.21
C PRO A 79 -4.51 -36.10 -10.20
N ARG A 80 -4.28 -35.45 -11.35
CA ARG A 80 -3.37 -34.28 -11.44
C ARG A 80 -3.92 -33.10 -10.66
N ALA A 81 -5.22 -32.83 -10.80
CA ALA A 81 -5.91 -31.77 -10.06
C ALA A 81 -5.87 -32.04 -8.56
N ARG A 82 -6.22 -33.25 -8.11
CA ARG A 82 -6.19 -33.62 -6.68
C ARG A 82 -4.82 -33.46 -6.04
N LYS A 83 -3.75 -33.80 -6.77
CA LYS A 83 -2.37 -33.58 -6.30
C LYS A 83 -2.06 -32.09 -6.17
N TYR A 84 -2.34 -31.30 -7.21
CA TYR A 84 -2.11 -29.87 -7.23
C TYR A 84 -2.87 -29.14 -6.11
N GLU A 85 -4.14 -29.49 -5.92
CA GLU A 85 -4.99 -28.95 -4.84
C GLU A 85 -4.40 -29.26 -3.46
N GLY A 86 -3.96 -30.49 -3.22
CA GLY A 86 -3.32 -30.85 -1.95
C GLY A 86 -2.03 -30.08 -1.67
N GLU A 87 -1.19 -29.87 -2.70
CA GLU A 87 0.02 -29.05 -2.58
C GLU A 87 -0.32 -27.58 -2.28
N LEU A 88 -1.35 -27.04 -2.94
CA LEU A 88 -1.81 -25.66 -2.71
C LEU A 88 -2.40 -25.49 -1.30
N GLU A 89 -3.21 -26.44 -0.85
CA GLU A 89 -3.77 -26.47 0.52
C GLU A 89 -2.65 -26.50 1.56
N ALA A 90 -1.59 -27.29 1.34
CA ALA A 90 -0.43 -27.33 2.23
C ALA A 90 0.28 -25.97 2.33
N VAL A 91 0.46 -25.27 1.20
CA VAL A 91 1.06 -23.91 1.18
C VAL A 91 0.20 -22.92 1.96
N ILE A 92 -1.12 -22.96 1.79
CA ILE A 92 -2.05 -22.08 2.51
C ILE A 92 -2.07 -22.43 4.01
N ALA A 93 -2.07 -23.71 4.36
CA ALA A 93 -2.08 -24.16 5.75
C ALA A 93 -0.80 -23.80 6.50
N GLY A 94 0.35 -23.77 5.82
CA GLY A 94 1.62 -23.29 6.36
C GLY A 94 1.65 -21.77 6.58
N CYS A 95 0.63 -21.04 6.11
CA CYS A 95 0.50 -19.60 6.19
C CYS A 95 -0.36 -19.10 7.38
N LYS A 96 -0.32 -19.84 8.49
CA LYS A 96 -1.01 -19.52 9.73
C LYS A 96 -0.08 -18.93 10.77
#